data_AF-A0A5J6J458-F1
#
_entry.id   AF-A0A5J6J458-F1
#
_cell.length_a   1.000
_cell.length_b   1.000
_cell.length_c   1.000
_cell.angle_alpha   90.00
_cell.angle_beta   90.00
_cell.angle_gamma   90.00
#
_symmetry.space_group_name_H-M   'P 1'
#
loop_
_entity.id
_entity.type
_entity.pdbx_description
1 polymer ?
#
loop_
_entity_poly.entity_id
_entity_poly.type
_entity_poly.pdbx_seq_one_letter_code
_entity_poly.pdbx_strand_id
1 'polypeptide(L)'
;METHAHSTEAPSSPGRQRLLTIYLNDHLAGAGSGVSLIRRMARTQRGTPAGPALAELAGEIAEDRDSLREIMTALDVPARWPGVIMGRLAEKAARAKPNGRLAGRSPLSDVLELEAMRLGVEGKASLWRSLRTLAGNGTPLDPAAVGRLLDRAERQAAVLERLRVDAVARTFAGGAEAPARAGRGRGRSRSRGIARHPLSRRAGWTS
;
A
#
# COMPACT_ATOMS: atom_id res chain seq x y z
N MET A 1 -4.84 -61.41 16.81
CA MET A 1 -3.69 -60.86 17.57
C MET A 1 -3.37 -59.53 16.92
N GLU A 2 -3.95 -58.46 17.49
CA GLU A 2 -4.02 -57.14 16.88
C GLU A 2 -2.70 -56.37 16.94
N THR A 3 -2.51 -55.65 15.85
CA THR A 3 -1.49 -54.64 15.52
C THR A 3 -1.46 -53.48 16.50
N HIS A 4 -0.27 -53.05 16.92
CA HIS A 4 -0.02 -51.64 17.22
C HIS A 4 1.39 -51.25 16.76
N ALA A 5 1.47 -50.78 15.51
CA ALA A 5 2.56 -49.92 15.07
C ALA A 5 2.36 -48.55 15.74
N HIS A 6 3.15 -48.26 16.78
CA HIS A 6 3.31 -46.91 17.29
C HIS A 6 4.17 -46.14 16.29
N SER A 7 3.53 -45.36 15.42
CA SER A 7 4.21 -44.30 14.66
C SER A 7 4.62 -43.21 15.64
N THR A 8 5.86 -43.25 16.11
CA THR A 8 6.47 -42.19 16.91
C THR A 8 6.72 -40.98 16.03
N GLU A 9 5.89 -39.94 16.12
CA GLU A 9 6.26 -38.60 15.67
C GLU A 9 7.47 -38.14 16.47
N ALA A 10 8.61 -37.95 15.79
CA ALA A 10 9.82 -37.45 16.43
C ALA A 10 9.60 -35.99 16.88
N PRO A 11 9.83 -35.64 18.15
CA PRO A 11 9.67 -34.27 18.62
C PRO A 11 10.58 -33.32 17.83
N SER A 12 10.02 -32.19 17.38
CA SER A 12 10.77 -31.15 16.67
C SER A 12 11.99 -30.73 17.49
N SER A 13 13.18 -30.77 16.89
CA SER A 13 14.43 -30.40 17.56
C SER A 13 14.30 -28.98 18.15
N PRO A 14 14.59 -28.73 19.44
CA PRO A 14 14.35 -27.45 20.10
C PRO A 14 14.89 -26.21 19.35
N GLY A 15 15.98 -26.38 18.60
CA GLY A 15 16.52 -25.34 17.72
C GLY A 15 15.61 -24.96 16.54
N ARG A 16 14.94 -25.92 15.90
CA ARG A 16 14.05 -25.68 14.74
C ARG A 16 12.81 -24.89 15.16
N GLN A 17 12.16 -25.28 16.26
CA GLN A 17 10.98 -24.57 16.78
C GLN A 17 11.32 -23.13 17.18
N ARG A 18 12.51 -22.90 17.77
CA ARG A 18 12.98 -21.55 18.10
C ARG A 18 13.20 -20.69 16.85
N LEU A 19 13.79 -21.24 15.78
CA LEU A 19 13.99 -20.52 14.53
C LEU A 19 12.67 -20.16 13.85
N LEU A 20 11.72 -21.10 13.81
CA LEU A 20 10.36 -20.86 13.31
C LEU A 20 9.67 -19.75 14.11
N THR A 21 9.80 -19.77 15.44
CA THR A 21 9.25 -18.72 16.31
C THR A 21 9.80 -17.35 15.97
N ILE A 22 11.12 -17.21 15.77
CA ILE A 22 11.73 -15.93 15.38
C ILE A 22 11.23 -15.50 14.00
N TYR A 23 11.22 -16.43 13.03
CA TYR A 23 10.81 -16.17 11.66
C TYR A 23 9.37 -15.64 11.56
N LEU A 24 8.41 -16.34 12.19
CA LEU A 24 7.00 -15.93 12.13
C LEU A 24 6.73 -14.63 12.89
N ASN A 25 7.41 -14.39 14.01
CA ASN A 25 7.25 -13.13 14.75
C ASN A 25 7.86 -11.93 14.00
N ASP A 26 9.00 -12.11 13.32
CA ASP A 26 9.57 -11.06 12.44
C ASP A 26 8.60 -10.71 11.30
N HIS A 27 7.96 -11.71 10.70
CA HIS A 27 6.92 -11.51 9.68
C HIS A 27 5.65 -10.87 10.25
N LEU A 28 5.18 -11.29 11.42
CA LEU A 28 3.99 -10.72 12.08
C LEU A 28 4.20 -9.24 12.41
N ALA A 29 5.40 -8.88 12.86
CA ALA A 29 5.72 -7.50 13.14
C ALA A 29 5.80 -6.65 11.86
N GLY A 30 6.45 -7.16 10.80
CA GLY A 30 6.44 -6.54 9.48
C GLY A 30 5.03 -6.34 8.93
N ALA A 31 4.14 -7.33 9.09
CA ALA A 31 2.73 -7.24 8.71
C ALA A 31 2.00 -6.15 9.52
N GLY A 32 2.29 -6.00 10.82
CA GLY A 32 1.77 -4.91 11.64
C GLY A 32 2.15 -3.51 11.13
N SER A 33 3.42 -3.32 10.75
CA SER A 33 3.90 -2.09 10.12
C SER A 33 3.23 -1.86 8.75
N GLY A 34 3.11 -2.91 7.93
CA GLY A 34 2.44 -2.86 6.63
C GLY A 34 0.97 -2.45 6.73
N VAL A 35 0.20 -3.02 7.65
CA VAL A 35 -1.21 -2.65 7.92
C VAL A 35 -1.32 -1.17 8.31
N SER A 36 -0.41 -0.68 9.15
CA SER A 36 -0.40 0.72 9.58
C SER A 36 -0.09 1.67 8.41
N LEU A 37 0.85 1.29 7.55
CA LEU A 37 1.25 2.04 6.36
C LEU A 37 0.10 2.09 5.33
N ILE A 38 -0.45 0.95 4.91
CA ILE A 38 -1.49 0.92 3.89
C ILE A 38 -2.77 1.62 4.35
N ARG A 39 -3.16 1.51 5.63
CA ARG A 39 -4.28 2.28 6.20
C ARG A 39 -4.01 3.78 6.19
N ARG A 40 -2.77 4.20 6.42
CA ARG A 40 -2.39 5.62 6.29
C ARG A 40 -2.52 6.07 4.83
N MET A 41 -1.99 5.29 3.88
CA MET A 41 -2.08 5.58 2.45
C MET A 41 -3.54 5.71 2.01
N ALA A 42 -4.40 4.74 2.37
CA ALA A 42 -5.82 4.75 2.05
C ALA A 42 -6.53 5.99 2.60
N ARG A 43 -6.23 6.41 3.85
CA ARG A 43 -6.80 7.64 4.44
C ARG A 43 -6.33 8.90 3.74
N THR A 44 -5.04 8.99 3.39
CA THR A 44 -4.47 10.15 2.70
C THR A 44 -4.99 10.29 1.28
N GLN A 45 -5.21 9.18 0.58
CA GLN A 45 -5.64 9.15 -0.81
C GLN A 45 -7.18 9.08 -0.97
N ARG A 46 -7.94 9.38 0.08
CA ARG A 46 -9.41 9.45 -0.02
C ARG A 46 -9.83 10.54 -1.00
N GLY A 47 -10.80 10.23 -1.84
CA GLY A 47 -11.25 11.13 -2.92
C GLY A 47 -10.33 11.18 -4.14
N THR A 48 -9.22 10.44 -4.14
CA THR A 48 -8.39 10.26 -5.35
C THR A 48 -8.79 8.97 -6.08
N PRO A 49 -8.44 8.81 -7.37
CA PRO A 49 -8.64 7.56 -8.10
C PRO A 49 -7.97 6.32 -7.45
N ALA A 50 -6.89 6.51 -6.70
CA ALA A 50 -6.19 5.42 -6.01
C ALA A 50 -6.86 4.99 -4.69
N GLY A 51 -7.70 5.84 -4.10
CA GLY A 51 -8.30 5.65 -2.77
C GLY A 51 -9.05 4.33 -2.59
N PRO A 52 -9.99 3.96 -3.49
CA PRO A 52 -10.74 2.71 -3.36
C PRO A 52 -9.85 1.46 -3.35
N ALA A 53 -8.91 1.36 -4.29
CA ALA A 53 -7.98 0.24 -4.36
C ALA A 53 -7.09 0.14 -3.11
N LEU A 54 -6.61 1.28 -2.58
CA LEU A 54 -5.83 1.29 -1.34
C LEU A 54 -6.66 0.88 -0.11
N ALA A 55 -7.94 1.22 -0.08
CA ALA A 55 -8.84 0.81 1.01
C ALA A 55 -9.11 -0.70 0.99
N GLU A 56 -9.34 -1.27 -0.21
CA GLU A 56 -9.48 -2.71 -0.41
C GLU A 56 -8.20 -3.46 0.01
N LEU A 57 -7.04 -3.03 -0.49
CA LEU A 57 -5.73 -3.57 -0.08
C LEU A 57 -5.52 -3.50 1.43
N ALA A 58 -5.99 -2.43 2.08
CA ALA A 58 -5.86 -2.29 3.53
C ALA A 58 -6.70 -3.31 4.31
N GLY A 59 -7.86 -3.72 3.77
CA GLY A 59 -8.67 -4.81 4.30
C GLY A 59 -7.96 -6.15 4.12
N GLU A 60 -7.60 -6.49 2.88
CA GLU A 60 -6.97 -7.78 2.58
C GLU A 60 -5.62 -7.98 3.32
N ILE A 61 -4.78 -6.94 3.41
CA ILE A 61 -3.49 -7.03 4.13
C ILE A 61 -3.72 -7.19 5.65
N ALA A 62 -4.81 -6.65 6.20
CA ALA A 62 -5.16 -6.88 7.59
C ALA A 62 -5.63 -8.33 7.81
N GLU A 63 -6.45 -8.86 6.91
CA GLU A 63 -6.88 -10.27 6.93
C GLU A 63 -5.69 -11.23 6.79
N ASP A 64 -4.70 -10.89 5.96
CA ASP A 64 -3.48 -11.69 5.81
C ASP A 64 -2.66 -11.74 7.11
N ARG A 65 -2.61 -10.64 7.86
CA ARG A 65 -1.96 -10.61 9.18
C ARG A 65 -2.72 -11.47 10.20
N ASP A 66 -4.04 -11.48 10.13
CA ASP A 66 -4.85 -12.31 11.03
C ASP A 66 -4.74 -13.79 10.66
N SER A 67 -4.69 -14.12 9.35
CA SER A 67 -4.38 -15.46 8.85
C SER A 67 -3.00 -15.94 9.34
N LEU A 68 -1.99 -15.05 9.38
CA LEU A 68 -0.68 -15.40 9.96
C LEU A 68 -0.79 -15.75 11.44
N ARG A 69 -1.62 -15.05 12.22
CA ARG A 69 -1.82 -15.36 13.64
C ARG A 69 -2.50 -16.69 13.84
N GLU A 70 -3.51 -17.01 13.04
CA GLU A 70 -4.19 -18.31 13.07
C GLU A 70 -3.21 -19.44 12.75
N ILE A 71 -2.36 -19.25 11.73
CA ILE A 71 -1.29 -20.18 11.40
C ILE A 71 -0.30 -20.32 12.56
N MET A 72 0.11 -19.22 13.19
CA MET A 72 0.99 -19.26 14.35
C MET A 72 0.36 -20.05 15.51
N THR A 73 -0.93 -19.87 15.77
CA THR A 73 -1.68 -20.67 16.76
C THR A 73 -1.71 -22.15 16.40
N ALA A 74 -1.99 -22.50 15.14
CA ALA A 74 -2.01 -23.89 14.67
C ALA A 74 -0.64 -24.58 14.78
N LEU A 75 0.45 -23.81 14.71
CA LEU A 75 1.83 -24.27 14.82
C LEU A 75 2.38 -24.27 16.27
N ASP A 76 1.54 -23.92 17.25
CA ASP A 76 1.94 -23.66 18.64
C ASP A 76 3.12 -22.66 18.73
N VAL A 77 3.12 -21.68 17.82
CA VAL A 77 4.08 -20.58 17.80
C VAL A 77 3.43 -19.36 18.45
N PRO A 78 3.95 -18.92 19.60
CA PRO A 78 3.35 -17.81 20.30
C PRO A 78 3.68 -16.48 19.61
N ALA A 79 2.67 -15.62 19.46
CA ALA A 79 2.82 -14.24 18.97
C ALA A 79 3.44 -13.36 20.06
N ARG A 80 4.78 -13.36 20.14
CA ARG A 80 5.56 -12.63 21.15
C ARG A 80 6.49 -11.64 20.47
N TRP A 81 6.72 -10.51 21.10
CA TRP A 81 7.74 -9.55 20.69
C TRP A 81 8.94 -9.60 21.63
N PRO A 82 9.87 -10.59 21.51
CA PRO A 82 11.11 -10.54 22.25
C PRO A 82 11.89 -9.25 21.94
N GLY A 83 12.58 -8.68 22.94
CA GLY A 83 13.31 -7.41 22.80
C GLY A 83 14.34 -7.36 21.65
N VAL A 84 14.84 -8.51 21.20
CA VAL A 84 15.71 -8.64 20.01
C VAL A 84 14.99 -8.25 18.71
N ILE A 85 13.68 -8.46 18.63
CA ILE A 85 12.83 -8.13 17.46
C ILE A 85 12.60 -6.61 17.35
N MET A 86 12.55 -5.90 18.48
CA MET A 86 12.47 -4.43 18.48
C MET A 86 13.67 -3.78 17.79
N GLY A 87 14.88 -4.36 17.92
CA GLY A 87 16.08 -3.86 17.24
C GLY A 87 15.98 -3.93 15.70
N ARG A 88 15.55 -5.07 15.15
CA ARG A 88 15.38 -5.24 13.68
C ARG A 88 14.25 -4.39 13.12
N LEU A 89 13.15 -4.24 13.85
CA LEU A 89 12.06 -3.35 13.46
C LEU A 89 12.44 -1.89 13.54
N ALA A 90 13.21 -1.49 14.55
CA ALA A 90 13.74 -0.13 14.65
C ALA A 90 14.65 0.19 13.45
N GLU A 91 15.51 -0.75 13.04
CA GLU A 91 16.37 -0.60 11.86
C GLU A 91 15.55 -0.48 10.56
N LYS A 92 14.57 -1.36 10.34
CA LYS A 92 13.70 -1.30 9.15
C LYS A 92 12.80 -0.06 9.15
N ALA A 93 12.26 0.33 10.29
CA ALA A 93 11.42 1.53 10.43
C ALA A 93 12.24 2.82 10.25
N ALA A 94 13.50 2.85 10.71
CA ALA A 94 14.41 3.96 10.45
C ALA A 94 14.68 4.13 8.95
N ARG A 95 14.84 3.02 8.22
CA ARG A 95 15.04 3.03 6.75
C ARG A 95 13.79 3.37 5.95
N ALA A 96 12.60 3.14 6.52
CA ALA A 96 11.31 3.35 5.88
C ALA A 96 10.59 4.65 6.27
N LYS A 97 11.14 5.48 7.17
CA LYS A 97 10.57 6.80 7.51
C LYS A 97 10.90 7.81 6.41
N PRO A 98 9.95 8.25 5.57
CA PRO A 98 10.17 9.37 4.69
C PRO A 98 9.89 10.64 5.52
N ASN A 99 10.96 11.36 5.84
CA ASN A 99 11.03 12.80 6.04
C ASN A 99 9.76 13.52 6.52
N GLY A 100 9.69 13.74 7.84
CA GLY A 100 8.91 14.87 8.38
C GLY A 100 9.55 16.18 7.91
N ARG A 101 8.97 16.82 6.90
CA ARG A 101 9.25 18.22 6.57
C ARG A 101 7.95 19.01 6.53
N LEU A 102 7.98 20.12 7.24
CA LEU A 102 6.92 21.10 7.53
C LEU A 102 6.44 21.91 6.31
N ALA A 103 6.27 21.31 5.12
CA ALA A 103 5.70 22.00 3.96
C ALA A 103 5.15 20.99 2.94
N GLY A 104 3.85 20.68 3.01
CA GLY A 104 3.13 19.85 2.03
C GLY A 104 3.63 18.39 1.92
N ARG A 105 2.72 17.45 1.66
CA ARG A 105 3.15 16.08 1.32
C ARG A 105 3.74 16.10 -0.10
N SER A 106 5.01 15.71 -0.24
CA SER A 106 5.65 15.62 -1.57
C SER A 106 4.99 14.53 -2.42
N PRO A 107 4.71 14.74 -3.71
CA PRO A 107 4.27 13.69 -4.64
C PRO A 107 5.21 12.47 -4.67
N LEU A 108 6.50 12.68 -4.42
CA LEU A 108 7.49 11.60 -4.29
C LEU A 108 7.18 10.64 -3.13
N SER A 109 6.53 11.12 -2.07
CA SER A 109 6.17 10.28 -0.92
C SER A 109 5.20 9.16 -1.31
N ASP A 110 4.29 9.40 -2.25
CA ASP A 110 3.33 8.39 -2.69
C ASP A 110 4.04 7.27 -3.46
N VAL A 111 5.02 7.61 -4.30
CA VAL A 111 5.84 6.63 -5.03
C VAL A 111 6.62 5.74 -4.05
N LEU A 112 7.33 6.35 -3.10
CA LEU A 112 8.17 5.61 -2.15
C LEU A 112 7.33 4.75 -1.19
N GLU A 113 6.15 5.20 -0.78
CA GLU A 113 5.26 4.40 0.05
C GLU A 113 4.68 3.20 -0.70
N LEU A 114 4.34 3.36 -1.98
CA LEU A 114 3.90 2.25 -2.83
C LEU A 114 5.01 1.24 -3.08
N GLU A 115 6.26 1.68 -3.28
CA GLU A 115 7.43 0.81 -3.37
C GLU A 115 7.69 0.04 -2.07
N ALA A 116 7.64 0.75 -0.94
CA ALA A 116 7.77 0.12 0.38
C ALA A 116 6.67 -0.92 0.60
N MET A 117 5.42 -0.63 0.21
CA MET A 117 4.35 -1.61 0.32
C MET A 117 4.51 -2.80 -0.62
N ARG A 118 4.97 -2.59 -1.85
CA ARG A 118 5.24 -3.68 -2.80
C ARG A 118 6.32 -4.62 -2.26
N LEU A 119 7.39 -4.09 -1.68
CA LEU A 119 8.41 -4.88 -0.98
C LEU A 119 7.83 -5.63 0.23
N GLY A 120 6.94 -5.00 0.99
CA GLY A 120 6.24 -5.64 2.10
C GLY A 120 5.38 -6.83 1.65
N VAL A 121 4.65 -6.68 0.54
CA VAL A 121 3.82 -7.75 -0.04
C VAL A 121 4.69 -8.88 -0.58
N GLU A 122 5.84 -8.60 -1.21
CA GLU A 122 6.77 -9.66 -1.62
C GLU A 122 7.36 -10.42 -0.42
N GLY A 123 7.68 -9.71 0.66
CA GLY A 123 8.10 -10.33 1.92
C GLY A 123 7.02 -11.26 2.50
N LYS A 124 5.75 -10.86 2.40
CA LYS A 124 4.61 -11.71 2.77
C LYS A 124 4.44 -12.90 1.82
N ALA A 125 4.56 -12.72 0.51
CA ALA A 125 4.47 -13.83 -0.46
C ALA A 125 5.57 -14.88 -0.20
N SER A 126 6.78 -14.43 0.13
CA SER A 126 7.88 -15.29 0.55
C SER A 126 7.55 -16.11 1.80
N LEU A 127 6.89 -15.51 2.80
CA LEU A 127 6.37 -16.23 3.97
C LEU A 127 5.39 -17.33 3.58
N TRP A 128 4.43 -17.04 2.70
CA TRP A 128 3.45 -18.04 2.26
C TRP A 128 4.10 -19.19 1.49
N ARG A 129 5.08 -18.91 0.63
CA ARG A 129 5.87 -19.95 -0.05
C ARG A 129 6.62 -20.83 0.97
N SER A 130 7.25 -20.23 1.98
CA SER A 130 7.92 -20.97 3.06
C SER A 130 6.95 -21.88 3.83
N LEU A 131 5.79 -21.36 4.22
CA LEU A 131 4.76 -22.13 4.95
C LEU A 131 4.17 -23.26 4.09
N ARG A 132 4.02 -23.05 2.78
CA ARG A 132 3.58 -24.10 1.85
C ARG A 132 4.60 -25.24 1.78
N THR A 133 5.89 -24.93 1.80
CA THR A 133 6.96 -25.93 1.87
C THR A 133 6.91 -26.73 3.18
N LEU A 134 6.58 -26.09 4.31
CA LEU A 134 6.44 -26.77 5.59
C LEU A 134 5.18 -27.66 5.65
N ALA A 135 4.08 -27.23 5.04
CA ALA A 135 2.84 -28.02 4.97
C ALA A 135 3.03 -29.41 4.33
N GLY A 136 4.00 -29.54 3.41
CA GLY A 136 4.36 -30.83 2.80
C GLY A 136 5.10 -31.82 3.71
N ASN A 137 5.51 -31.39 4.91
CA ASN A 137 6.39 -32.16 5.80
C ASN A 137 5.72 -32.56 7.14
N GLY A 138 4.42 -32.87 7.13
CA GLY A 138 3.68 -33.32 8.32
C GLY A 138 3.33 -32.21 9.32
N THR A 139 3.37 -30.95 8.89
CA THR A 139 2.91 -29.81 9.70
C THR A 139 1.39 -29.68 9.58
N PRO A 140 0.63 -29.27 10.63
CA PRO A 140 -0.83 -29.12 10.58
C PRO A 140 -1.27 -27.87 9.80
N LEU A 141 -0.84 -27.75 8.54
CA LEU A 141 -1.20 -26.68 7.62
C LEU A 141 -1.85 -27.26 6.39
N ASP A 142 -2.99 -26.69 5.96
CA ASP A 142 -3.59 -26.99 4.67
C ASP A 142 -2.79 -26.28 3.55
N PRO A 143 -2.10 -27.01 2.65
CA PRO A 143 -1.35 -26.41 1.55
C PRO A 143 -2.24 -25.57 0.61
N ALA A 144 -3.51 -25.94 0.45
CA ALA A 144 -4.44 -25.21 -0.40
C ALA A 144 -4.84 -23.88 0.23
N ALA A 145 -5.08 -23.84 1.54
CA ALA A 145 -5.30 -22.58 2.27
C ALA A 145 -4.11 -21.62 2.16
N VAL A 146 -2.89 -22.12 2.34
CA VAL A 146 -1.67 -21.31 2.16
C VAL A 146 -1.52 -20.86 0.70
N GLY A 147 -1.88 -21.71 -0.26
CA GLY A 147 -1.92 -21.35 -1.69
C GLY A 147 -2.82 -20.14 -1.97
N ARG A 148 -4.04 -20.12 -1.40
CA ARG A 148 -4.97 -18.98 -1.56
C ARG A 148 -4.40 -17.67 -0.98
N LEU A 149 -3.64 -17.74 0.11
CA LEU A 149 -2.95 -16.57 0.68
C LEU A 149 -1.83 -16.06 -0.24
N LEU A 150 -1.08 -16.97 -0.87
CA LEU A 150 -0.07 -16.63 -1.86
C LEU A 150 -0.69 -15.96 -3.09
N ASP A 151 -1.74 -16.54 -3.66
CA ASP A 151 -2.42 -15.98 -4.84
C ASP A 151 -2.94 -14.56 -4.55
N ARG A 152 -3.45 -14.33 -3.32
CA ARG A 152 -3.88 -13.00 -2.89
C ARG A 152 -2.71 -12.02 -2.82
N ALA A 153 -1.57 -12.43 -2.25
CA ALA A 153 -0.37 -11.60 -2.21
C ALA A 153 0.12 -11.21 -3.61
N GLU A 154 0.06 -12.13 -4.57
CA GLU A 154 0.46 -11.86 -5.97
C GLU A 154 -0.50 -10.88 -6.65
N ARG A 155 -1.82 -11.03 -6.45
CA ARG A 155 -2.80 -10.03 -6.93
C ARG A 155 -2.55 -8.65 -6.34
N GLN A 156 -2.33 -8.56 -5.03
CA GLN A 156 -2.03 -7.30 -4.34
C GLN A 156 -0.76 -6.64 -4.89
N ALA A 157 0.29 -7.42 -5.15
CA ALA A 157 1.53 -6.91 -5.75
C ALA A 157 1.25 -6.30 -7.14
N ALA A 158 0.39 -6.92 -7.94
CA ALA A 158 -0.02 -6.38 -9.23
C ALA A 158 -0.83 -5.08 -9.10
N VAL A 159 -1.74 -4.97 -8.12
CA VAL A 159 -2.46 -3.71 -7.86
C VAL A 159 -1.49 -2.61 -7.44
N LEU A 160 -0.60 -2.89 -6.49
CA LEU A 160 0.40 -1.92 -6.00
C LEU A 160 1.33 -1.45 -7.12
N GLU A 161 1.73 -2.35 -8.03
CA GLU A 161 2.57 -1.99 -9.17
C GLU A 161 1.87 -1.02 -10.13
N ARG A 162 0.58 -1.25 -10.44
CA ARG A 162 -0.20 -0.31 -11.26
C ARG A 162 -0.27 1.07 -10.59
N LEU A 163 -0.63 1.10 -9.31
CA LEU A 163 -0.71 2.35 -8.55
C LEU A 163 0.64 3.08 -8.49
N ARG A 164 1.75 2.33 -8.37
CA ARG A 164 3.11 2.88 -8.34
C ARG A 164 3.47 3.52 -9.68
N VAL A 165 3.20 2.85 -10.79
CA VAL A 165 3.42 3.40 -12.13
C VAL A 165 2.61 4.68 -12.34
N ASP A 166 1.33 4.69 -11.93
CA ASP A 166 0.50 5.89 -12.03
C ASP A 166 1.05 7.04 -11.17
N ALA A 167 1.55 6.74 -9.97
CA ALA A 167 2.17 7.73 -9.10
C ALA A 167 3.47 8.30 -9.69
N VAL A 168 4.30 7.45 -10.30
CA VAL A 168 5.50 7.86 -11.03
C VAL A 168 5.14 8.79 -12.19
N ALA A 169 4.15 8.42 -13.02
CA ALA A 169 3.68 9.26 -14.13
C ALA A 169 3.22 10.64 -13.64
N ARG A 170 2.39 10.70 -12.59
CA ARG A 170 1.95 11.99 -12.00
C ARG A 170 3.12 12.82 -11.45
N THR A 171 4.11 12.18 -10.86
CA THR A 171 5.23 12.87 -10.18
C THR A 171 6.27 13.41 -11.15
N PHE A 172 6.61 12.63 -12.18
CA PHE A 172 7.76 12.92 -13.04
C PHE A 172 7.39 13.30 -14.48
N ALA A 173 6.22 12.90 -14.98
CA ALA A 173 5.82 13.26 -16.35
C ALA A 173 5.13 14.62 -16.43
N GLY A 174 4.63 15.15 -15.30
CA GLY A 174 3.91 16.43 -15.25
C GLY A 174 2.58 16.38 -16.01
N GLY A 175 1.58 17.15 -15.56
CA GLY A 175 0.36 17.34 -16.34
C GLY A 175 0.73 17.84 -17.75
N ALA A 176 0.30 17.12 -18.78
CA ALA A 176 0.21 17.67 -20.12
C ALA A 176 -0.91 18.72 -20.12
N GLU A 177 -0.68 19.86 -19.48
CA GLU A 177 -1.34 21.08 -19.90
C GLU A 177 -0.61 21.53 -21.16
N ALA A 178 -1.31 21.39 -22.28
CA ALA A 178 -0.83 21.66 -23.61
C ALA A 178 -0.18 23.06 -23.70
N PRO A 179 0.86 23.24 -24.55
CA PRO A 179 1.38 24.57 -24.81
C PRO A 179 0.24 25.46 -25.30
N ALA A 180 0.03 26.57 -24.58
CA ALA A 180 -0.79 27.68 -24.99
C ALA A 180 -0.49 28.00 -26.46
N ARG A 181 -1.47 27.76 -27.35
CA ARG A 181 -1.45 28.31 -28.70
C ARG A 181 -1.66 29.83 -28.59
N ALA A 182 -0.58 30.54 -28.30
CA ALA A 182 -0.45 31.95 -28.65
C ALA A 182 -0.13 32.03 -30.14
N GLY A 183 -1.11 32.43 -30.95
CA GLY A 183 -1.00 32.39 -32.40
C GLY A 183 -1.96 33.30 -33.16
N ARG A 184 -1.98 34.59 -32.80
CA ARG A 184 -2.15 35.76 -33.70
C ARG A 184 -3.40 35.80 -34.60
N GLY A 185 -4.32 36.70 -34.22
CA GLY A 185 -5.30 37.31 -35.12
C GLY A 185 -5.52 38.78 -34.77
N ARG A 186 -4.55 39.63 -35.09
CA ARG A 186 -4.67 41.09 -35.01
C ARG A 186 -5.59 41.54 -36.15
N GLY A 187 -6.90 41.61 -35.90
CA GLY A 187 -7.90 42.15 -36.82
C GLY A 187 -8.35 43.53 -36.37
N ARG A 188 -7.57 44.56 -36.73
CA ARG A 188 -7.88 45.97 -36.47
C ARG A 188 -8.88 46.43 -37.55
N SER A 189 -10.15 46.61 -37.22
CA SER A 189 -11.10 47.31 -38.08
C SER A 189 -11.35 48.72 -37.54
N ARG A 190 -10.91 49.71 -38.30
CA ARG A 190 -11.26 51.13 -38.19
C ARG A 190 -12.23 51.44 -39.33
N SER A 191 -13.41 51.92 -38.99
CA SER A 191 -14.30 52.73 -39.85
C SER A 191 -15.18 53.57 -38.91
N ARG A 192 -14.80 54.82 -38.58
CA ARG A 192 -15.24 56.08 -39.22
C ARG A 192 -16.71 56.06 -39.69
N GLY A 193 -17.56 56.80 -38.98
CA GLY A 193 -18.88 57.26 -39.39
C GLY A 193 -19.40 58.31 -38.40
N ILE A 194 -19.64 59.51 -38.88
CA ILE A 194 -19.91 60.77 -38.16
C ILE A 194 -21.43 60.99 -38.05
N ALA A 195 -21.93 61.46 -36.90
CA ALA A 195 -23.08 62.38 -36.74
C ALA A 195 -23.14 62.88 -35.28
N ARG A 196 -22.73 64.12 -34.98
CA ARG A 196 -23.55 65.34 -34.84
C ARG A 196 -24.70 65.25 -33.79
N HIS A 197 -24.36 65.60 -32.55
CA HIS A 197 -24.93 66.62 -31.61
C HIS A 197 -26.41 67.10 -31.71
N PRO A 198 -26.94 67.75 -30.63
CA PRO A 198 -27.81 67.24 -29.57
C PRO A 198 -29.27 67.77 -29.69
N LEU A 199 -30.18 67.45 -28.76
CA LEU A 199 -31.16 68.41 -28.17
C LEU A 199 -32.05 67.79 -27.05
N SER A 200 -32.46 68.67 -26.14
CA SER A 200 -33.50 68.59 -25.08
C SER A 200 -33.16 67.81 -23.79
N ARG A 201 -32.93 68.45 -22.63
CA ARG A 201 -33.82 69.19 -21.69
C ARG A 201 -34.71 68.30 -20.78
N ARG A 202 -34.30 68.29 -19.50
CA ARG A 202 -35.05 68.40 -18.22
C ARG A 202 -36.26 67.48 -17.92
N ALA A 203 -36.16 66.76 -16.80
CA ALA A 203 -36.90 66.89 -15.53
C ALA A 203 -36.30 65.83 -14.58
N GLY A 204 -35.88 66.09 -13.33
CA GLY A 204 -36.69 66.60 -12.22
C GLY A 204 -37.44 65.43 -11.57
N TRP A 205 -37.12 65.13 -10.30
CA TRP A 205 -38.02 64.85 -9.16
C TRP A 205 -37.32 63.96 -8.12
N THR A 206 -37.54 64.37 -6.88
CA THR A 206 -37.01 63.92 -5.59
C THR A 206 -37.70 62.67 -5.06
N SER A 207 -36.99 61.83 -4.32
CA SER A 207 -37.19 61.57 -2.88
C SER A 207 -36.10 60.64 -2.35
#